data_AF-A0A9Q3STC9-F1
#
_entry.id   AF-A0A9Q3STC9-F1
#
_cell.length_a   1.000
_cell.length_b   1.000
_cell.length_c   1.000
_cell.angle_alpha   90.00
_cell.angle_beta   90.00
_cell.angle_gamma   90.00
#
_symmetry.space_group_name_H-M   'P 1'
#
loop_
_entity.id
_entity.type
_entity.pdbx_description
1 polymer ?
#
loop_
_entity_poly.entity_id
_entity_poly.type
_entity_poly.pdbx_seq_one_letter_code
_entity_poly.pdbx_strand_id
1 'polypeptide(L)'
;MQAPVFDEATFAWLHRGLPGAYEFPIGHAGLMHTYGYLLSTVITPYGLKRQRWLTNDLAVAFGKEPTYLQPTASETPLMERVASTVLPALSDPVGTTRVVLAFDEVVDTVNAMRTVYVADPGSGSTAVVYGLVTSSKTQIVSTFPVQPLAQEWARTRLSEPTRYRFNYAPPTAPPGSAFDGSTEVLVSRV
;
A
#
# COMPACT_ATOMS: atom_id res chain seq x y z
N MET A 1 6.33 16.71 11.48
CA MET A 1 6.52 15.81 10.32
C MET A 1 7.61 14.80 10.64
N GLN A 2 7.41 13.51 10.33
CA GLN A 2 8.53 12.55 10.35
C GLN A 2 9.46 12.86 9.16
N ALA A 3 10.77 12.72 9.37
CA ALA A 3 11.74 12.89 8.30
C ALA A 3 11.52 11.86 7.17
N PRO A 4 11.84 12.20 5.91
CA PRO A 4 11.82 11.26 4.79
C PRO A 4 12.64 10.00 5.10
N VAL A 5 12.20 8.87 4.55
CA VAL A 5 12.77 7.53 4.85
C VAL A 5 14.09 7.24 4.12
N PHE A 6 14.49 8.12 3.21
CA PHE A 6 15.74 8.13 2.45
C PHE A 6 16.09 9.59 2.08
N ASP A 7 17.34 9.82 1.66
CA ASP A 7 17.85 11.15 1.32
C ASP A 7 17.49 11.62 -0.09
N GLU A 8 17.73 12.89 -0.38
CA GLU A 8 17.45 13.51 -1.68
C GLU A 8 18.29 12.90 -2.81
N ALA A 9 19.51 12.42 -2.51
CA ALA A 9 20.35 11.72 -3.49
C ALA A 9 19.71 10.40 -3.95
N THR A 10 19.20 9.59 -3.02
CA THR A 10 18.45 8.37 -3.30
C THR A 10 17.16 8.69 -4.05
N PHE A 11 16.46 9.77 -3.68
CA PHE A 11 15.26 10.24 -4.39
C PHE A 11 15.55 10.52 -5.87
N ALA A 12 16.58 11.34 -6.13
CA ALA A 12 16.97 11.74 -7.48
C ALA A 12 17.42 10.54 -8.31
N TRP A 13 18.11 9.57 -7.71
CA TRP A 13 18.48 8.32 -8.37
C TRP A 13 17.25 7.50 -8.77
N LEU A 14 16.29 7.29 -7.85
CA LEU A 14 15.07 6.53 -8.12
C LEU A 14 14.21 7.14 -9.22
N HIS A 15 14.13 8.47 -9.31
CA HIS A 15 13.27 9.17 -10.27
C HIS A 15 13.96 9.51 -11.60
N ARG A 16 15.22 9.12 -11.77
CA ARG A 16 15.98 9.42 -13.00
C ARG A 16 15.30 8.80 -14.22
N GLY A 17 14.97 9.65 -15.20
CA GLY A 17 14.38 9.22 -16.47
C GLY A 17 12.90 8.87 -16.42
N LEU A 18 12.22 9.07 -15.27
CA LEU A 18 10.77 8.98 -15.24
C LEU A 18 10.12 10.20 -15.90
N PRO A 19 9.01 10.01 -16.64
CA PRO A 19 8.17 11.11 -17.05
C PRO A 19 7.45 11.71 -15.82
N GLY A 20 7.37 13.04 -15.77
CA GLY A 20 6.69 13.79 -14.71
C GLY A 20 7.62 14.69 -13.90
N ALA A 21 7.04 15.67 -13.22
CA ALA A 21 7.74 16.54 -12.28
C ALA A 21 7.53 15.99 -10.86
N TYR A 22 8.62 15.57 -10.21
CA TYR A 22 8.63 15.12 -8.82
C TYR A 22 9.67 15.92 -8.06
N GLU A 23 9.33 16.39 -6.87
CA GLU A 23 10.19 17.21 -6.03
C GLU A 23 10.29 16.59 -4.65
N PHE A 24 11.52 16.40 -4.16
CA PHE A 24 11.72 15.82 -2.84
C PHE A 24 10.98 16.64 -1.76
N PRO A 25 10.22 16.00 -0.85
CA PRO A 25 10.13 14.57 -0.59
C PRO A 25 8.93 13.87 -1.25
N ILE A 26 8.26 14.48 -2.23
CA ILE A 26 7.05 13.97 -2.89
C ILE A 26 7.40 13.38 -4.26
N GLY A 27 7.25 12.06 -4.38
CA GLY A 27 7.66 11.30 -5.57
C GLY A 27 6.62 10.29 -6.05
N HIS A 28 7.00 9.48 -7.02
CA HIS A 28 6.19 8.39 -7.54
C HIS A 28 5.95 7.35 -6.43
N ALA A 29 4.69 7.23 -5.99
CA ALA A 29 4.31 6.42 -4.83
C ALA A 29 4.85 4.98 -4.90
N GLY A 30 4.77 4.33 -6.06
CA GLY A 30 5.28 2.97 -6.25
C GLY A 30 6.79 2.85 -6.03
N LEU A 31 7.58 3.84 -6.46
CA LEU A 31 9.04 3.84 -6.24
C LEU A 31 9.35 4.08 -4.76
N MET A 32 8.67 5.06 -4.17
CA MET A 32 8.89 5.45 -2.78
C MET A 32 8.50 4.34 -1.80
N HIS A 33 7.37 3.67 -2.02
CA HIS A 33 6.89 2.60 -1.13
C HIS A 33 7.58 1.27 -1.37
N THR A 34 8.06 1.00 -2.58
CA THR A 34 8.81 -0.23 -2.87
C THR A 34 10.28 -0.03 -2.55
N TYR A 35 11.00 0.69 -3.41
CA TYR A 35 12.45 0.82 -3.32
C TYR A 35 12.87 1.76 -2.20
N GLY A 36 12.12 2.84 -1.97
CA GLY A 36 12.41 3.75 -0.85
C GLY A 36 12.34 3.05 0.51
N TYR A 37 11.40 2.12 0.71
CA TYR A 37 11.34 1.33 1.95
C TYR A 37 12.39 0.24 1.99
N LEU A 38 12.65 -0.43 0.86
CA LEU A 38 13.68 -1.46 0.76
C LEU A 38 15.08 -0.91 1.10
N LEU A 39 15.39 0.31 0.65
CA LEU A 39 16.66 0.99 0.90
C LEU A 39 16.69 1.72 2.25
N SER A 40 15.54 1.84 2.93
CA SER A 40 15.46 2.57 4.19
C SER A 40 16.17 1.84 5.33
N THR A 41 17.02 2.57 6.04
CA THR A 41 17.66 2.14 7.30
C THR A 41 16.86 2.57 8.55
N VAL A 42 15.70 3.20 8.37
CA VAL A 42 14.88 3.71 9.46
C VAL A 42 14.29 2.57 10.29
N ILE A 43 14.61 2.57 11.59
CA ILE A 43 13.97 1.74 12.60
C ILE A 43 12.65 2.38 13.00
N THR A 44 11.58 1.59 12.96
CA THR A 44 10.26 1.97 13.49
C THR A 44 9.96 1.18 14.75
N PRO A 45 8.94 1.55 15.55
CA PRO A 45 8.48 0.70 16.65
C PRO A 45 8.08 -0.72 16.23
N TYR A 46 7.88 -0.96 14.93
CA TYR A 46 7.50 -2.23 14.35
C TYR A 46 8.65 -2.92 13.59
N GLY A 47 9.90 -2.53 13.86
CA GLY A 47 11.09 -3.02 13.15
C GLY A 47 11.53 -2.12 11.99
N LEU A 48 12.44 -2.60 11.16
CA LEU A 48 12.98 -1.85 10.03
C LEU A 48 11.94 -1.74 8.91
N LYS A 49 11.81 -0.57 8.28
CA LYS A 49 10.88 -0.41 7.14
C LYS A 49 11.13 -1.40 6.00
N ARG A 50 12.40 -1.71 5.71
CA ARG A 50 12.76 -2.69 4.68
C ARG A 50 12.25 -4.10 4.95
N GLN A 51 11.98 -4.47 6.21
CA GLN A 51 11.48 -5.81 6.54
C GLN A 51 10.15 -6.11 5.85
N ARG A 52 9.35 -5.09 5.53
CA ARG A 52 8.10 -5.22 4.75
C ARG A 52 8.28 -5.88 3.37
N TRP A 53 9.51 -5.84 2.84
CA TRP A 53 9.89 -6.41 1.55
C TRP A 53 10.78 -7.65 1.66
N LEU A 54 11.27 -7.94 2.86
CA LEU A 54 12.20 -9.04 3.14
C LEU A 54 11.52 -10.19 3.90
N THR A 55 10.35 -9.98 4.50
CA THR A 55 9.54 -11.05 5.07
C THR A 55 8.62 -11.65 4.02
N ASN A 56 8.08 -12.82 4.34
CA ASN A 56 7.19 -13.57 3.46
C ASN A 56 5.73 -13.10 3.56
N ASP A 57 5.40 -12.35 4.62
CA ASP A 57 4.02 -12.05 5.02
C ASP A 57 3.20 -11.40 3.90
N LEU A 58 3.82 -10.49 3.14
CA LEU A 58 3.13 -9.82 2.04
C LEU A 58 2.78 -10.79 0.91
N ALA A 59 3.73 -11.64 0.52
CA ALA A 59 3.50 -12.63 -0.53
C ALA A 59 2.44 -13.66 -0.08
N VAL A 60 2.58 -14.16 1.15
CA VAL A 60 1.67 -15.15 1.73
C VAL A 60 0.26 -14.58 1.90
N ALA A 61 0.08 -13.34 2.37
CA ALA A 61 -1.24 -12.71 2.49
C ALA A 61 -2.01 -12.62 1.15
N PHE A 62 -1.29 -12.63 0.03
CA PHE A 62 -1.85 -12.68 -1.32
C PHE A 62 -1.80 -14.08 -1.96
N GLY A 63 -1.54 -15.12 -1.17
CA GLY A 63 -1.44 -16.53 -1.60
C GLY A 63 -0.37 -16.77 -2.66
N LYS A 64 0.71 -16.01 -2.63
CA LYS A 64 1.91 -16.23 -3.46
C LYS A 64 2.92 -17.07 -2.69
N GLU A 65 3.85 -17.67 -3.43
CA GLU A 65 5.03 -18.30 -2.85
C GLU A 65 5.77 -17.33 -1.90
N PRO A 66 6.27 -17.79 -0.74
CA PRO A 66 6.77 -16.92 0.33
C PRO A 66 7.80 -15.87 -0.11
N THR A 67 8.68 -16.21 -1.06
CA THR A 67 9.74 -15.32 -1.55
C THR A 67 9.35 -14.53 -2.79
N TYR A 68 8.13 -14.71 -3.33
CA TYR A 68 7.70 -14.16 -4.62
C TYR A 68 7.77 -12.63 -4.71
N LEU A 69 7.78 -11.90 -3.59
CA LEU A 69 7.90 -10.43 -3.56
C LEU A 69 9.25 -9.95 -3.00
N GLN A 70 10.23 -10.84 -2.87
CA GLN A 70 11.59 -10.42 -2.54
C GLN A 70 12.29 -9.85 -3.79
N PRO A 71 13.23 -8.90 -3.63
CA PRO A 71 13.86 -8.19 -4.75
C PRO A 71 14.56 -9.11 -5.76
N THR A 72 15.26 -10.15 -5.29
CA THR A 72 16.08 -11.05 -6.10
C THR A 72 15.37 -12.33 -6.53
N ALA A 73 14.07 -12.46 -6.25
CA ALA A 73 13.36 -13.72 -6.48
C ALA A 73 13.00 -14.01 -7.94
N SER A 74 13.13 -13.03 -8.84
CA SER A 74 12.76 -13.15 -10.25
C SER A 74 13.42 -12.07 -11.09
N GLU A 75 13.62 -12.35 -12.37
CA GLU A 75 14.02 -11.36 -13.39
C GLU A 75 12.89 -10.36 -13.69
N THR A 76 11.61 -10.72 -13.44
CA THR A 76 10.50 -9.77 -13.55
C THR A 76 10.65 -8.65 -12.52
N PRO A 77 10.56 -7.37 -12.93
CA PRO A 77 10.71 -6.24 -12.02
C PRO A 77 9.82 -6.35 -10.79
N LEU A 78 10.38 -6.06 -9.60
CA LEU A 78 9.65 -6.18 -8.33
C LEU A 78 8.34 -5.39 -8.35
N MET A 79 8.34 -4.15 -8.85
CA MET A 79 7.12 -3.35 -8.93
C MET A 79 6.04 -3.98 -9.82
N GLU A 80 6.41 -4.67 -10.89
CA GLU A 80 5.47 -5.36 -11.77
C GLU A 80 4.85 -6.58 -11.07
N ARG A 81 5.67 -7.37 -10.36
CA ARG A 81 5.19 -8.48 -9.52
C ARG A 81 4.27 -7.99 -8.39
N VAL A 82 4.61 -6.88 -7.75
CA VAL A 82 3.77 -6.24 -6.74
C VAL A 82 2.45 -5.80 -7.35
N ALA A 83 2.49 -5.07 -8.46
CA ALA A 83 1.30 -4.54 -9.12
C ALA A 83 0.34 -5.67 -9.52
N SER A 84 0.84 -6.68 -10.23
CA SER A 84 0.03 -7.84 -10.64
C SER A 84 -0.53 -8.64 -9.45
N THR A 85 0.15 -8.63 -8.30
CA THR A 85 -0.31 -9.32 -7.09
C THR A 85 -1.44 -8.58 -6.38
N VAL A 86 -1.33 -7.26 -6.22
CA VAL A 86 -2.24 -6.51 -5.33
C VAL A 86 -3.34 -5.73 -6.06
N LEU A 87 -3.17 -5.42 -7.36
CA LEU A 87 -4.18 -4.71 -8.15
C LEU A 87 -5.53 -5.43 -8.22
N PRO A 88 -5.62 -6.77 -8.32
CA PRO A 88 -6.92 -7.43 -8.36
C PRO A 88 -7.76 -7.17 -7.11
N ALA A 89 -7.17 -7.33 -5.91
CA ALA A 89 -7.85 -7.07 -4.65
C ALA A 89 -8.19 -5.59 -4.45
N LEU A 90 -7.34 -4.68 -4.94
CA LEU A 90 -7.63 -3.25 -4.90
C LEU A 90 -8.77 -2.86 -5.86
N SER A 91 -8.79 -3.41 -7.07
CA SER A 91 -9.76 -3.03 -8.10
C SER A 91 -11.16 -3.60 -7.81
N ASP A 92 -11.21 -4.87 -7.43
CA ASP A 92 -12.44 -5.60 -7.14
C ASP A 92 -12.27 -6.45 -5.85
N PRO A 93 -12.44 -5.82 -4.67
CA PRO A 93 -12.31 -6.50 -3.39
C PRO A 93 -13.38 -7.59 -3.15
N VAL A 94 -14.49 -7.58 -3.92
CA VAL A 94 -15.59 -8.54 -3.76
C VAL A 94 -15.41 -9.74 -4.69
N GLY A 95 -14.93 -9.52 -5.92
CA GLY A 95 -14.66 -10.57 -6.90
C GLY A 95 -13.25 -11.15 -6.87
N THR A 96 -12.35 -10.62 -6.04
CA THR A 96 -11.01 -11.19 -5.86
C THR A 96 -11.07 -12.59 -5.25
N THR A 97 -10.10 -13.44 -5.60
CA THR A 97 -9.96 -14.80 -5.01
C THR A 97 -9.26 -14.80 -3.65
N ARG A 98 -8.91 -13.62 -3.14
CA ARG A 98 -8.24 -13.46 -1.84
C ARG A 98 -9.28 -13.25 -0.74
N VAL A 99 -8.98 -13.69 0.47
CA VAL A 99 -9.79 -13.35 1.63
C VAL A 99 -9.59 -11.87 1.93
N VAL A 100 -10.66 -11.08 1.78
CA VAL A 100 -10.67 -9.65 2.16
C VAL A 100 -11.35 -9.52 3.51
N LEU A 101 -10.63 -9.01 4.51
CA LEU A 101 -11.16 -8.79 5.86
C LEU A 101 -12.13 -7.61 5.89
N ALA A 102 -11.72 -6.48 5.29
CA ALA A 102 -12.54 -5.28 5.16
C ALA A 102 -11.93 -4.37 4.10
N PHE A 103 -12.74 -3.51 3.50
CA PHE A 103 -12.30 -2.46 2.59
C PHE A 103 -13.22 -1.25 2.68
N ASP A 104 -12.77 -0.11 2.17
CA ASP A 104 -13.64 1.05 1.96
C ASP A 104 -13.97 1.22 0.47
N GLU A 105 -15.14 1.75 0.09
CA GLU A 105 -15.46 1.95 -1.33
C GLU A 105 -14.85 3.22 -1.90
N VAL A 106 -15.07 4.33 -1.19
CA VAL A 106 -14.62 5.67 -1.54
C VAL A 106 -14.30 6.38 -0.23
N VAL A 107 -13.02 6.68 -0.01
CA VAL A 107 -12.60 7.50 1.14
C VAL A 107 -12.73 8.98 0.76
N ASP A 108 -12.29 9.35 -0.45
CA ASP A 108 -12.36 10.69 -1.04
C ASP A 108 -13.07 10.62 -2.39
N THR A 109 -14.12 11.42 -2.61
CA THR A 109 -14.84 11.44 -3.89
C THR A 109 -14.02 12.05 -5.03
N VAL A 110 -13.04 12.90 -4.72
CA VAL A 110 -12.18 13.56 -5.72
C VAL A 110 -11.11 12.59 -6.24
N ASN A 111 -10.36 11.97 -5.33
CA ASN A 111 -9.29 11.04 -5.68
C ASN A 111 -9.71 9.56 -5.68
N ALA A 112 -10.96 9.25 -5.32
CA ALA A 112 -11.51 7.89 -5.30
C ALA A 112 -10.58 6.89 -4.60
N MET A 113 -10.11 7.25 -3.40
CA MET A 113 -9.14 6.45 -2.66
C MET A 113 -9.81 5.22 -2.04
N ARG A 114 -9.09 4.10 -2.05
CA ARG A 114 -9.51 2.81 -1.50
C ARG A 114 -8.41 2.15 -0.66
N THR A 115 -8.79 1.58 0.48
CA THR A 115 -8.01 0.72 1.36
C THR A 115 -8.64 -0.66 1.42
N VAL A 116 -7.84 -1.71 1.25
CA VAL A 116 -8.28 -3.11 1.34
C VAL A 116 -7.35 -3.87 2.27
N TYR A 117 -7.90 -4.56 3.26
CA TYR A 117 -7.19 -5.51 4.09
C TYR A 117 -7.42 -6.92 3.55
N VAL A 118 -6.34 -7.60 3.16
CA VAL A 118 -6.35 -8.99 2.72
C VAL A 118 -5.68 -9.87 3.75
N ALA A 119 -6.07 -11.14 3.80
CA ALA A 119 -5.43 -12.12 4.65
C ALA A 119 -5.26 -13.46 3.94
N ASP A 120 -4.30 -14.25 4.41
CA ASP A 120 -4.27 -15.69 4.19
C ASP A 120 -4.87 -16.39 5.42
N PRO A 121 -5.94 -17.18 5.26
CA PRO A 121 -6.59 -17.84 6.40
C PRO A 121 -5.74 -18.99 6.98
N GLY A 122 -4.80 -19.55 6.21
CA GLY A 122 -3.94 -20.65 6.65
C GLY A 122 -2.82 -20.19 7.58
N SER A 123 -2.15 -19.09 7.24
CA SER A 123 -1.03 -18.54 8.01
C SER A 123 -1.43 -17.40 8.96
N GLY A 124 -2.57 -16.74 8.72
CA GLY A 124 -2.95 -15.50 9.39
C GLY A 124 -2.18 -14.27 8.90
N SER A 125 -1.30 -14.40 7.89
CA SER A 125 -0.58 -13.28 7.30
C SER A 125 -1.58 -12.29 6.72
N THR A 126 -1.48 -11.04 7.13
CA THR A 126 -2.39 -9.96 6.71
C THR A 126 -1.59 -8.88 5.99
N ALA A 127 -2.18 -8.29 4.95
CA ALA A 127 -1.61 -7.14 4.27
C ALA A 127 -2.67 -6.06 4.02
N VAL A 128 -2.21 -4.83 3.87
CA VAL A 128 -3.04 -3.72 3.41
C VAL A 128 -2.58 -3.27 2.04
N VAL A 129 -3.52 -3.01 1.15
CA VAL A 129 -3.30 -2.29 -0.11
C VAL A 129 -4.12 -1.01 -0.11
N TYR A 130 -3.50 0.08 -0.52
CA TYR A 130 -4.10 1.39 -0.60
C TYR A 130 -3.81 2.02 -1.95
N GLY A 131 -4.81 2.61 -2.58
CA GLY A 131 -4.64 3.22 -3.89
C GLY A 131 -5.84 3.99 -4.38
N LEU A 132 -5.70 4.55 -5.57
CA LEU A 132 -6.74 5.29 -6.29
C LEU A 132 -7.51 4.31 -7.18
N VAL A 133 -8.84 4.31 -7.09
CA VAL A 133 -9.72 3.45 -7.88
C VAL A 133 -10.83 4.28 -8.49
N THR A 134 -10.73 4.53 -9.78
CA THR A 134 -11.75 5.22 -10.58
C THR A 134 -12.37 4.25 -11.58
N SER A 135 -13.43 4.66 -12.27
CA SER A 135 -14.06 3.84 -13.33
C SER A 135 -13.11 3.50 -14.49
N SER A 136 -12.04 4.28 -14.70
CA SER A 136 -11.11 4.11 -15.82
C SER A 136 -9.69 3.70 -15.41
N LYS A 137 -9.35 3.77 -14.11
CA LYS A 137 -7.98 3.57 -13.64
C LYS A 137 -7.93 3.08 -12.19
N THR A 138 -7.13 2.03 -11.97
CA THR A 138 -6.65 1.64 -10.64
C THR A 138 -5.16 1.89 -10.54
N GLN A 139 -4.72 2.55 -9.45
CA GLN A 139 -3.31 2.80 -9.17
C GLN A 139 -2.98 2.55 -7.71
N ILE A 140 -1.97 1.72 -7.46
CA ILE A 140 -1.47 1.47 -6.11
C ILE A 140 -0.69 2.70 -5.62
N VAL A 141 -0.98 3.10 -4.39
CA VAL A 141 -0.16 4.06 -3.65
C VAL A 141 0.78 3.32 -2.71
N SER A 142 0.25 2.40 -1.90
CA SER A 142 1.03 1.66 -0.92
C SER A 142 0.51 0.23 -0.73
N THR A 143 1.42 -0.68 -0.43
CA THR A 143 1.08 -2.02 0.09
C THR A 143 2.17 -2.49 1.04
N PHE A 144 1.78 -3.19 2.10
CA PHE A 144 2.72 -3.75 3.07
C PHE A 144 2.03 -4.77 3.99
N PRO A 145 2.79 -5.72 4.57
CA PRO A 145 2.25 -6.63 5.55
C PRO A 145 1.94 -5.88 6.85
N VAL A 146 0.89 -6.31 7.53
CA VAL A 146 0.53 -5.85 8.87
C VAL A 146 0.51 -7.06 9.81
N GLN A 147 0.56 -6.81 11.11
CA GLN A 147 0.35 -7.87 12.09
C GLN A 147 -0.99 -8.57 11.82
N PRO A 148 -1.11 -9.89 12.10
CA PRO A 148 -2.35 -10.62 11.92
C PRO A 148 -3.53 -9.83 12.46
N LEU A 149 -4.51 -9.58 11.61
CA LEU A 149 -5.62 -8.69 11.92
C LEU A 149 -6.93 -9.47 11.86
N ALA A 150 -7.72 -9.37 12.92
CA ALA A 150 -9.10 -9.84 12.88
C ALA A 150 -9.96 -8.89 12.03
N GLN A 151 -11.06 -9.41 11.48
CA GLN A 151 -12.01 -8.64 10.67
C GLN A 151 -12.52 -7.39 11.39
N GLU A 152 -12.86 -7.50 12.68
CA GLU A 152 -13.32 -6.39 13.52
C GLU A 152 -12.25 -5.29 13.64
N TRP A 153 -10.99 -5.66 13.78
CA TRP A 153 -9.90 -4.70 13.90
C TRP A 153 -9.62 -4.00 12.57
N ALA A 154 -9.74 -4.71 11.44
CA ALA A 154 -9.68 -4.11 10.12
C ALA A 154 -10.78 -3.04 9.95
N ARG A 155 -12.02 -3.35 10.35
CA ARG A 155 -13.14 -2.38 10.35
C ARG A 155 -12.84 -1.15 11.22
N THR A 156 -12.34 -1.36 12.44
CA THR A 156 -12.01 -0.25 13.36
C THR A 156 -10.93 0.67 12.78
N ARG A 157 -9.93 0.12 12.10
CA ARG A 157 -8.91 0.93 11.40
C ARG A 157 -9.52 1.76 10.26
N LEU A 158 -10.48 1.17 9.54
CA LEU A 158 -11.16 1.87 8.44
C LEU A 158 -12.14 2.94 8.93
N SER A 159 -12.72 2.79 10.13
CA SER A 159 -13.63 3.78 10.73
C SER A 159 -12.93 4.95 11.43
N GLU A 160 -11.59 4.94 11.54
CA GLU A 160 -10.83 6.11 11.97
C GLU A 160 -11.14 7.32 11.06
N PRO A 161 -11.13 8.57 11.60
CA PRO A 161 -11.46 9.77 10.83
C PRO A 161 -10.74 9.86 9.49
N THR A 162 -11.49 10.27 8.47
CA THR A 162 -11.06 10.33 7.08
C THR A 162 -9.83 11.23 6.93
N ARG A 163 -8.72 10.62 6.49
CA ARG A 163 -7.46 11.29 6.18
C ARG A 163 -6.72 10.50 5.12
N TYR A 164 -5.85 11.15 4.36
CA TYR A 164 -5.03 10.42 3.42
C TYR A 164 -4.09 9.49 4.18
N ARG A 165 -4.19 8.20 3.89
CA ARG A 165 -3.41 7.17 4.58
C ARG A 165 -2.06 6.97 3.91
N PHE A 166 -1.13 6.42 4.67
CA PHE A 166 0.12 5.84 4.18
C PHE A 166 1.01 6.76 3.34
N ASN A 167 1.08 8.05 3.65
CA ASN A 167 1.94 9.06 2.99
C ASN A 167 1.54 9.40 1.55
N TYR A 168 0.25 9.29 1.21
CA TYR A 168 -0.27 9.92 0.02
C TYR A 168 -0.33 11.45 0.18
N ALA A 169 0.06 12.16 -0.89
CA ALA A 169 0.02 13.62 -0.96
C ALA A 169 -0.60 14.01 -2.32
N PRO A 170 -1.88 14.40 -2.37
CA PRO A 170 -2.48 14.89 -3.61
C PRO A 170 -1.93 16.27 -3.97
N PRO A 171 -2.06 16.72 -5.23
CA PRO A 171 -1.61 18.05 -5.64
C PRO A 171 -2.26 19.21 -4.87
N THR A 172 -3.46 18.97 -4.32
CA THR A 172 -4.29 19.98 -3.65
C THR A 172 -4.14 19.98 -2.13
N ALA A 173 -3.36 19.07 -1.54
CA ALA A 173 -3.25 18.99 -0.08
C ALA A 173 -1.88 18.46 0.39
N PRO A 174 -1.35 18.98 1.52
CA PRO A 174 -0.08 18.52 2.06
C PRO A 174 -0.15 17.07 2.58
N PRO A 175 0.98 16.37 2.73
CA PRO A 175 1.03 15.02 3.31
C PRO A 175 0.36 14.96 4.69
N GLY A 176 -0.49 13.97 4.90
CA GLY A 176 -1.19 13.76 6.18
C GLY A 176 -2.35 14.72 6.45
N SER A 177 -2.77 15.49 5.45
CA SER A 177 -3.99 16.29 5.51
C SER A 177 -5.23 15.43 5.77
N ALA A 178 -6.13 15.96 6.61
CA ALA A 178 -7.51 15.51 6.70
C ALA A 178 -8.29 16.09 5.51
N PHE A 179 -9.41 15.47 5.20
CA PHE A 179 -10.29 15.95 4.15
C PHE A 179 -11.75 15.62 4.49
N ASP A 180 -12.68 16.38 3.91
CA ASP A 180 -14.12 16.35 4.25
C ASP A 180 -14.88 15.13 3.67
N GLY A 181 -14.15 14.07 3.30
CA GLY A 181 -14.72 12.85 2.74
C GLY A 181 -15.35 11.96 3.79
N SER A 182 -16.36 11.20 3.38
CA SER A 182 -16.92 10.10 4.17
C SER A 182 -16.20 8.81 3.84
N THR A 183 -15.86 8.00 4.84
CA THR A 183 -15.40 6.63 4.62
C THR A 183 -16.59 5.68 4.73
N GLU A 184 -16.97 5.03 3.64
CA GLU A 184 -17.93 3.91 3.65
C GLU A 184 -17.18 2.59 3.72
N VAL A 185 -17.39 1.82 4.80
CA VAL A 185 -16.69 0.56 5.05
C VAL A 185 -17.55 -0.63 4.62
N LEU A 186 -17.05 -1.40 3.67
CA LEU A 186 -17.61 -2.68 3.25
C LEU A 186 -16.77 -3.84 3.76
N VAL A 187 -17.44 -4.98 3.92
CA VAL A 187 -16.84 -6.17 4.50
C VAL A 187 -17.07 -7.36 3.59
N SER A 188 -15.95 -7.96 3.18
CA SER A 188 -15.96 -9.24 2.48
C SER A 188 -16.00 -10.39 3.49
N ARG A 189 -16.48 -11.54 3.03
CA ARG A 189 -16.58 -12.77 3.83
C ARG A 189 -15.23 -13.51 3.78
N VAL A 190 -14.83 -14.04 4.93
CA VAL A 190 -13.78 -15.07 5.05
C VAL A 190 -14.38 -16.43 4.76
#